data_AF-A0A139NFB7-F1
#
_entry.id   AF-A0A139NFB7-F1
#
_cell.length_a   1.000
_cell.length_b   1.000
_cell.length_c   1.000
_cell.angle_alpha   90.00
_cell.angle_beta   90.00
_cell.angle_gamma   90.00
#
_symmetry.space_group_name_H-M   'P 1'
#
loop_
_entity.id
_entity.type
_entity.pdbx_description
1 polymer ?
#
loop_
_entity_poly.entity_id
_entity_poly.type
_entity_poly.pdbx_seq_one_letter_code
_entity_poly.pdbx_strand_id
1 'polypeptide(L)'
;MYAAIQGFIDLQGRKYLAPQKAGDLGDVMVSYKETGQAARAEFTNLAKDFQAFYPRLQLQRVSNWMNQAQILRPHFWVYLQGYGDLTEPMFALRLYGTAQDFGISLEVSFIERKKMKPVS
;
A
#
# COMPACT_ATOMS: atom_id res chain seq x y z
N MET A 1 7.69 11.22 13.22
CA MET A 1 8.10 10.46 12.01
C MET A 1 7.32 9.14 12.03
N TYR A 2 6.93 8.60 10.87
CA TYR A 2 5.86 7.59 10.68
C TYR A 2 5.94 6.34 11.60
N ALA A 3 5.43 6.46 12.83
CA ALA A 3 5.65 5.49 13.90
C ALA A 3 4.78 4.23 13.75
N ALA A 4 3.59 4.36 13.18
CA ALA A 4 2.72 3.22 12.94
C ALA A 4 3.29 2.34 11.82
N ILE A 5 3.79 2.95 10.75
CA ILE A 5 4.52 2.26 9.68
C ILE A 5 5.74 1.54 10.27
N GLN A 6 6.56 2.25 11.05
CA GLN A 6 7.76 1.67 11.67
C GLN A 6 7.42 0.43 12.51
N GLY A 7 6.44 0.54 13.42
CA GLY A 7 6.05 -0.56 14.29
C GLY A 7 5.45 -1.76 13.54
N PHE A 8 4.86 -1.53 12.37
CA PHE A 8 4.31 -2.63 11.56
C PHE A 8 5.38 -3.35 10.73
N ILE A 9 6.50 -2.70 10.38
CA ILE A 9 7.58 -3.34 9.63
C ILE A 9 8.18 -4.51 10.43
N ASP A 10 8.32 -4.38 11.76
CA ASP A 10 8.81 -5.44 12.65
C ASP A 10 7.89 -6.67 12.71
N LEU A 11 6.65 -6.52 12.23
CA LEU A 11 5.66 -7.59 12.17
C LEU A 11 5.65 -8.32 10.81
N GLN A 12 6.52 -7.93 9.88
CA GLN A 12 6.61 -8.54 8.55
C GLN A 12 6.69 -10.07 8.61
N GLY A 13 5.93 -10.74 7.74
CA GLY A 13 6.02 -12.19 7.57
C GLY A 13 5.33 -13.00 8.67
N ARG A 14 4.86 -12.36 9.74
CA ARG A 14 4.08 -13.05 10.78
C ARG A 14 2.74 -13.51 10.22
N LYS A 15 2.24 -14.63 10.74
CA LYS A 15 0.94 -15.18 10.36
C LYS A 15 -0.15 -14.57 11.22
N TYR A 16 -1.20 -14.11 10.56
CA TYR A 16 -2.44 -13.64 11.16
C TYR A 16 -3.49 -14.74 11.11
N LEU A 17 -4.26 -14.83 12.20
CA LEU A 17 -5.47 -15.64 12.29
C LEU A 17 -6.58 -14.74 12.82
N ALA A 18 -7.83 -15.08 12.52
CA ALA A 18 -8.94 -14.41 13.19
C ALA A 18 -8.77 -14.61 14.72
N PRO A 19 -8.89 -13.56 15.55
CA PRO A 19 -8.64 -13.65 17.00
C PRO A 19 -9.40 -14.79 17.67
N GLN A 20 -10.64 -15.05 17.24
CA GLN A 20 -11.49 -16.12 17.77
C GLN A 20 -10.95 -17.53 17.48
N LYS A 21 -10.07 -17.68 16.48
CA LYS A 21 -9.44 -18.93 16.06
C LYS A 21 -8.01 -19.08 16.57
N ALA A 22 -7.49 -18.07 17.28
CA ALA A 22 -6.08 -18.02 17.68
C ALA A 22 -5.85 -18.54 19.11
N GLY A 23 -6.91 -18.91 19.85
CA GLY A 23 -6.82 -19.36 21.23
C GLY A 23 -6.13 -18.30 22.09
N ASP A 24 -5.09 -18.71 22.82
CA ASP A 24 -4.31 -17.82 23.71
C ASP A 24 -3.58 -16.68 22.96
N LEU A 25 -3.42 -16.79 21.64
CA LEU A 25 -2.84 -15.74 20.80
C LEU A 25 -3.89 -14.72 20.30
N GLY A 26 -5.14 -14.80 20.75
CA GLY A 26 -6.23 -13.91 20.34
C GLY A 26 -5.87 -12.43 20.47
N ASP A 27 -5.34 -12.03 21.63
CA ASP A 27 -4.95 -10.64 21.91
C ASP A 27 -3.79 -10.18 21.02
N VAL A 28 -2.85 -11.07 20.72
CA VAL A 28 -1.75 -10.79 19.78
C VAL A 28 -2.30 -10.55 18.37
N MET A 29 -3.30 -11.32 17.93
CA MET A 29 -3.94 -11.10 16.62
C MET A 29 -4.71 -9.78 16.56
N VAL A 30 -5.37 -9.38 17.65
CA VAL A 30 -5.99 -8.05 17.76
C VAL A 30 -4.93 -6.96 17.59
N SER A 31 -3.83 -7.05 18.34
CA SER A 31 -2.71 -6.10 18.24
C SER A 31 -2.12 -6.04 16.82
N TYR A 32 -1.91 -7.18 16.15
CA TYR A 32 -1.44 -7.21 14.76
C TYR A 32 -2.39 -6.49 13.80
N LYS A 33 -3.70 -6.71 13.96
CA LYS A 33 -4.73 -6.06 13.13
C LYS A 33 -4.73 -4.55 13.36
N GLU A 34 -4.73 -4.10 14.60
CA GLU A 34 -4.71 -2.68 14.95
C GLU A 34 -3.46 -1.99 14.41
N THR A 35 -2.30 -2.61 14.61
CA THR A 35 -1.01 -2.10 14.12
C THR A 35 -1.00 -2.01 12.59
N GLY A 36 -1.46 -3.06 11.89
CA GLY A 36 -1.54 -3.06 10.43
C GLY A 36 -2.54 -2.04 9.87
N GLN A 37 -3.67 -1.84 10.54
CA GLN A 37 -4.66 -0.82 10.17
C GLN A 37 -4.12 0.60 10.38
N ALA A 38 -3.45 0.85 11.51
CA ALA A 38 -2.81 2.14 11.79
C ALA A 38 -1.71 2.46 10.77
N ALA A 39 -0.83 1.51 10.49
CA ALA A 39 0.24 1.66 9.49
C ALA A 39 -0.33 1.94 8.08
N ARG A 40 -1.38 1.21 7.70
CA ARG A 40 -2.05 1.44 6.40
C ARG A 40 -2.70 2.83 6.34
N ALA A 41 -3.32 3.29 7.44
CA ALA A 41 -3.92 4.62 7.51
C ALA A 41 -2.86 5.72 7.38
N GLU A 42 -1.73 5.56 8.08
CA GLU A 42 -0.60 6.48 8.01
C GLU A 42 -0.01 6.55 6.60
N PHE A 43 0.21 5.41 5.93
CA PHE A 43 0.63 5.39 4.52
C PHE A 43 -0.42 5.98 3.58
N THR A 44 -1.71 5.80 3.87
CA THR A 44 -2.79 6.40 3.09
C THR A 44 -2.76 7.93 3.18
N ASN A 45 -2.48 8.49 4.36
CA ASN A 45 -2.35 9.94 4.52
C ASN A 45 -1.13 10.48 3.77
N LEU A 46 0.02 9.80 3.87
CA LEU A 46 1.21 10.12 3.07
C LEU A 46 0.90 10.15 1.58
N ALA A 47 0.18 9.15 1.07
CA ALA A 47 -0.19 9.10 -0.34
C ALA A 47 -1.19 10.21 -0.76
N LYS A 48 -2.07 10.65 0.15
CA LYS A 48 -2.95 11.81 -0.07
C LYS A 48 -2.17 13.11 -0.12
N ASP A 49 -1.20 13.29 0.78
CA ASP A 49 -0.32 14.46 0.76
C ASP A 49 0.44 14.52 -0.57
N PHE A 50 0.91 13.39 -1.07
CA PHE A 50 1.50 13.30 -2.42
C PHE A 50 0.49 13.66 -3.52
N GLN A 51 -0.73 13.12 -3.47
CA GLN A 51 -1.77 13.40 -4.45
C GLN A 51 -2.19 14.87 -4.48
N ALA A 52 -2.09 15.61 -3.37
CA ALA A 52 -2.37 17.05 -3.32
C ALA A 52 -1.47 17.87 -4.25
N PHE A 53 -0.23 17.42 -4.52
CA PHE A 53 0.67 18.04 -5.49
C PHE A 53 0.34 17.70 -6.95
N TYR A 54 -0.44 16.63 -7.17
CA TYR A 54 -0.81 16.13 -8.50
C TYR A 54 -2.33 15.91 -8.60
N PRO A 55 -3.14 16.98 -8.57
CA PRO A 55 -4.60 16.89 -8.43
C PRO A 55 -5.31 16.22 -9.61
N ARG A 56 -4.64 16.10 -10.76
CA ARG A 56 -5.13 15.38 -11.94
C ARG A 56 -5.06 13.86 -11.78
N LEU A 57 -4.28 13.36 -10.82
CA LEU A 57 -4.17 11.94 -10.56
C LEU A 57 -5.17 11.51 -9.49
N GLN A 58 -5.90 10.45 -9.79
CA GLN A 58 -6.77 9.79 -8.84
C GLN A 58 -5.97 8.75 -8.04
N LEU A 59 -5.98 8.93 -6.72
CA LEU A 59 -5.41 7.95 -5.79
C LEU A 59 -6.27 6.69 -5.76
N GLN A 60 -5.67 5.55 -6.09
CA GLN A 60 -6.32 4.26 -6.00
C GLN A 60 -6.32 3.73 -4.56
N ARG A 61 -6.92 2.56 -4.34
CA ARG A 61 -6.91 1.93 -3.02
C ARG A 61 -5.49 1.47 -2.66
N VAL A 62 -4.98 1.95 -1.51
CA VAL A 62 -3.75 1.44 -0.89
C VAL A 62 -3.85 -0.07 -0.65
N SER A 63 -2.76 -0.79 -0.89
CA SER A 63 -2.64 -2.23 -0.66
C SER A 63 -3.05 -2.63 0.76
N ASN A 64 -3.42 -3.90 0.92
CA ASN A 64 -3.86 -4.40 2.21
C ASN A 64 -2.64 -4.70 3.11
N TRP A 65 -2.85 -4.64 4.43
CA TRP A 65 -1.80 -4.90 5.43
C TRP A 65 -1.47 -6.39 5.59
N MET A 66 -2.27 -7.28 5.00
CA MET A 66 -2.01 -8.72 4.91
C MET A 66 -2.31 -9.25 3.51
N ASN A 67 -1.62 -10.31 3.12
CA ASN A 67 -1.93 -11.02 1.87
C ASN A 67 -3.03 -12.10 2.07
N GLN A 68 -3.41 -12.76 0.96
CA GLN A 68 -4.44 -13.80 0.97
C GLN A 68 -4.07 -15.04 1.81
N ALA A 69 -2.77 -15.30 2.01
CA ALA A 69 -2.27 -16.37 2.90
C ALA A 69 -2.26 -15.96 4.38
N GLN A 70 -2.88 -14.82 4.71
CA GLN A 70 -2.93 -14.24 6.06
C GLN A 70 -1.54 -13.92 6.62
N ILE A 71 -0.59 -13.56 5.76
CA ILE A 71 0.75 -13.12 6.17
C ILE A 71 0.77 -11.59 6.20
N LEU A 72 1.31 -11.01 7.27
CA LEU A 72 1.46 -9.56 7.43
C LEU A 72 2.46 -9.00 6.40
N ARG A 73 2.07 -7.91 5.74
CA ARG A 73 2.77 -7.29 4.62
C ARG A 73 2.87 -5.77 4.83
N PRO A 74 3.95 -5.29 5.46
CA PRO A 74 4.12 -3.87 5.76
C PRO A 74 4.53 -3.05 4.53
N HIS A 75 5.08 -3.67 3.48
CA HIS A 75 5.41 -3.00 2.21
C HIS A 75 4.16 -2.56 1.44
N PHE A 76 3.59 -1.45 1.88
CA PHE A 76 2.42 -0.84 1.26
C PHE A 76 2.76 -0.27 -0.12
N TRP A 77 1.76 -0.25 -0.98
CA TRP A 77 1.84 0.41 -2.27
C TRP A 77 0.48 0.97 -2.68
N VAL A 78 0.51 1.96 -3.55
CA VAL A 78 -0.69 2.55 -4.16
C VAL A 78 -0.37 3.11 -5.53
N TYR A 79 -1.35 3.03 -6.44
CA TYR A 79 -1.25 3.66 -7.74
C TYR A 79 -1.94 5.03 -7.73
N LEU A 80 -1.36 5.99 -8.44
CA LEU A 80 -2.00 7.23 -8.82
C LEU A 80 -2.17 7.21 -10.35
N GLN A 81 -3.41 7.31 -10.81
CA GLN A 81 -3.78 7.16 -12.22
C GLN A 81 -4.47 8.42 -12.72
N GLY A 82 -4.07 8.90 -13.90
CA GLY A 82 -4.75 9.98 -14.59
C GLY A 82 -6.08 9.55 -15.22
N TYR A 83 -6.87 10.54 -15.65
CA TYR A 83 -8.17 10.34 -16.29
C TYR A 83 -7.99 9.99 -17.78
N GLY A 84 -7.70 8.72 -18.06
CA GLY A 84 -8.21 8.04 -19.25
C GLY A 84 -7.55 8.32 -20.61
N ASP A 85 -6.61 9.25 -20.74
CA ASP A 85 -5.87 9.41 -22.00
C ASP A 85 -4.66 8.48 -22.09
N LEU A 86 -4.45 7.92 -23.29
CA LEU A 86 -3.41 6.93 -23.64
C LEU A 86 -1.97 7.37 -23.32
N THR A 87 -1.78 8.64 -22.94
CA THR A 87 -0.49 9.29 -22.70
C THR A 87 -0.30 9.76 -21.27
N GLU A 88 -1.27 9.58 -20.36
CA GLU A 88 -1.13 10.06 -18.99
C GLU A 88 -0.23 9.14 -18.14
N PRO A 89 0.73 9.71 -17.40
CA PRO A 89 1.66 8.93 -16.58
C PRO A 89 0.92 8.26 -15.42
N MET A 90 1.22 6.99 -15.19
CA MET A 90 0.81 6.26 -13.98
C MET A 90 1.96 6.30 -12.98
N PHE A 91 1.65 6.58 -11.71
CA PHE A 91 2.64 6.53 -10.64
C PHE A 91 2.35 5.37 -9.70
N ALA A 92 3.41 4.69 -9.27
CA ALA A 92 3.36 3.72 -8.19
C ALA A 92 4.16 4.27 -7.01
N LEU A 93 3.47 4.55 -5.90
CA LEU A 93 4.10 4.91 -4.65
C LEU A 93 4.26 3.64 -3.81
N ARG A 94 5.48 3.33 -3.36
CA ARG A 94 5.78 2.11 -2.61
C ARG A 94 6.61 2.39 -1.37
N LEU A 95 6.29 1.71 -0.28
CA LEU A 95 7.13 1.66 0.90
C LEU A 95 8.20 0.58 0.71
N TYR A 96 9.45 0.89 1.06
CA TYR A 96 10.59 -0.04 1.06
C TYR A 96 11.42 0.09 2.34
N GLY A 97 12.32 -0.87 2.57
CA GLY A 97 13.28 -0.85 3.68
C GLY A 97 12.83 -1.62 4.92
N THR A 98 13.45 -1.30 6.06
CA THR A 98 13.29 -1.96 7.38
C THR A 98 12.81 -0.97 8.44
N ALA A 99 12.50 -1.43 9.65
CA ALA A 99 12.05 -0.56 10.72
C ALA A 99 13.10 0.48 11.15
N GLN A 100 14.39 0.22 10.92
CA GLN A 100 15.48 1.15 11.22
C GLN A 100 15.72 2.14 10.07
N ASP A 101 15.45 1.73 8.83
CA ASP A 101 15.71 2.52 7.63
C ASP A 101 14.67 2.17 6.54
N PHE A 102 13.53 2.85 6.58
CA PHE A 102 12.49 2.74 5.55
C PHE A 102 12.33 4.06 4.80
N GLY A 103 11.89 3.94 3.55
CA GLY A 103 11.66 5.06 2.66
C GLY A 103 10.50 4.81 1.71
N ILE A 104 10.23 5.83 0.90
CA ILE A 104 9.18 5.79 -0.12
C ILE A 104 9.83 5.89 -1.49
N SER A 105 9.52 4.96 -2.39
CA SER A 105 9.86 5.06 -3.80
C SER A 105 8.66 5.52 -4.59
N LEU A 106 8.92 6.35 -5.60
CA LEU A 106 7.96 6.76 -6.60
C LEU A 106 8.46 6.26 -7.95
N GLU A 107 7.70 5.36 -8.57
CA GLU A 107 7.98 4.86 -9.91
C GLU A 107 6.98 5.42 -10.90
N VAL A 108 7.46 5.90 -12.05
CA VAL A 108 6.62 6.35 -13.16
C VAL A 108 6.52 5.22 -14.17
N SER A 109 5.31 4.84 -14.53
CA SER A 109 5.03 3.86 -15.59
C SER A 109 4.27 4.56 -16.71
N PHE A 110 4.81 4.46 -17.92
CA PHE A 110 4.12 4.83 -19.15
C PHE A 110 3.55 3.55 -19.77
N ILE A 111 2.24 3.43 -19.88
CA ILE A 111 1.61 2.33 -20.61
C ILE A 111 1.25 2.85 -22.00
N GLU A 112 2.11 2.61 -22.98
CA GLU A 112 1.78 2.87 -24.39
C GLU A 112 0.80 1.78 -24.88
N ARG A 113 -0.52 2.02 -24.78
CA ARG A 113 -1.50 1.12 -25.41
C ARG A 113 -1.59 1.46 -26.90
N LYS A 114 -1.06 0.59 -27.76
CA LYS A 114 -1.32 0.64 -29.21
C LYS A 114 -2.84 0.68 -29.44
N LYS A 115 -3.35 1.69 -30.16
CA LYS A 115 -4.68 1.61 -30.77
C LYS A 115 -4.72 0.34 -31.63
N MET A 116 -5.52 -0.65 -31.25
CA MET A 116 -6.01 -1.59 -32.26
C MET A 116 -6.86 -0.74 -33.19
N LYS A 117 -6.36 -0.51 -34.42
CA LYS A 117 -7.18 0.09 -35.47
C LYS A 117 -8.43 -0.79 -35.60
N PRO A 118 -9.65 -0.22 -35.63
CA PRO A 118 -10.79 -1.00 -36.07
C PRO A 118 -10.46 -1.52 -37.47
N VAL A 119 -10.60 -2.82 -37.66
CA VAL A 119 -10.49 -3.44 -38.99
C VAL A 119 -11.64 -2.86 -39.81
N SER A 120 -11.27 -2.04 -40.79
CA SER A 120 -12.16 -1.48 -41.82
C SER A 120 -12.55 -2.54 -42.83
#